data_AF-A0AAD3Y172-F1
#
_entry.id   AF-A0AAD3Y172-F1
#
_cell.length_a   1.000
_cell.length_b   1.000
_cell.length_c   1.000
_cell.angle_alpha   90.00
_cell.angle_beta   90.00
_cell.angle_gamma   90.00
#
_symmetry.space_group_name_H-M   'P 1'
#
loop_
_entity.id
_entity.type
_entity.pdbx_description
1 polymer ?
#
loop_
_entity_poly.entity_id
_entity_poly.type
_entity_poly.pdbx_seq_one_letter_code
_entity_poly.pdbx_strand_id
1 'polypeptide(L)'
;MVALEWLENEPNVTIRRKDCIDGFLGSIEKDGSNVFVDWVRTNQIKVALVLGICTDICVLDFVGSALSARNRRMLVPLEDVIVYSQACATYDLPVYVAQTIEGAIAHPQELMHHIGLYIAKGRGAKVVSEVICDTQLMP
;
A
#
# COMPACT_ATOMS: atom_id res chain seq x y z
N MET A 1 3.13 18.25 1.91
CA MET A 1 2.34 17.20 1.26
C MET A 1 0.89 17.67 1.22
N VAL A 2 0.63 18.78 0.50
CA VAL A 2 -0.60 19.58 0.62
C VAL A 2 -1.74 19.02 -0.24
N ALA A 3 -1.43 18.29 -1.30
CA ALA A 3 -2.41 17.86 -2.30
C ALA A 3 -3.47 16.84 -1.79
N LEU A 4 -3.20 16.15 -0.68
CA LEU A 4 -4.08 15.12 -0.12
C LEU A 4 -4.64 15.49 1.27
N GLU A 5 -4.32 16.67 1.82
CA GLU A 5 -4.81 17.10 3.14
C GLU A 5 -6.35 17.17 3.20
N TRP A 6 -7.01 17.42 2.07
CA TRP A 6 -8.47 17.44 1.99
C TRP A 6 -9.10 16.07 2.34
N LEU A 7 -8.43 14.95 2.02
CA LEU A 7 -8.92 13.61 2.36
C LEU A 7 -9.07 13.42 3.86
N GLU A 8 -8.28 14.12 4.68
CA GLU A 8 -8.32 13.98 6.14
C GLU A 8 -9.67 14.36 6.73
N ASN A 9 -10.46 15.17 6.02
CA ASN A 9 -11.77 15.66 6.47
C ASN A 9 -12.94 14.93 5.79
N GLU A 10 -12.68 13.97 4.91
CA GLU A 10 -13.73 13.22 4.22
C GLU A 10 -14.36 12.17 5.15
N PRO A 11 -15.70 11.97 5.12
CA PRO A 11 -16.42 11.15 6.10
C PRO A 11 -16.04 9.67 6.07
N ASN A 12 -15.53 9.17 4.94
CA ASN A 12 -15.17 7.77 4.74
C ASN A 12 -13.66 7.51 4.83
N VAL A 13 -12.89 8.47 5.35
CA VAL A 13 -11.44 8.35 5.48
C VAL A 13 -11.06 7.95 6.90
N THR A 14 -10.15 7.00 7.02
CA THR A 14 -9.50 6.62 8.28
C THR A 14 -8.00 6.86 8.15
N ILE A 15 -7.44 7.71 9.01
CA ILE A 15 -6.01 8.00 9.04
C ILE A 15 -5.34 7.10 10.07
N ARG A 16 -4.39 6.28 9.62
CA ARG A 16 -3.51 5.52 10.51
C ARG A 16 -2.08 6.03 10.40
N ARG A 17 -1.56 6.58 11.50
CA ARG A 17 -0.12 6.83 11.65
C ARG A 17 0.58 5.50 11.93
N LYS A 18 1.69 5.25 11.24
CA LYS A 18 2.55 4.08 11.42
C LYS A 18 3.95 4.52 11.82
N ASP A 19 4.60 3.72 12.64
CA ASP A 19 5.98 3.89 13.11
C ASP A 19 6.96 2.89 12.47
N CYS A 20 6.46 2.03 11.58
CA CYS A 20 7.25 1.09 10.80
C CYS A 20 6.94 1.18 9.30
N ILE A 21 7.69 0.45 8.47
CA ILE A 21 7.52 0.43 7.01
C ILE A 21 6.16 -0.16 6.63
N ASP A 22 5.88 -1.36 7.14
CA ASP A 22 4.68 -2.11 6.82
C ASP A 22 3.43 -1.49 7.46
N GLY A 23 2.52 -0.96 6.64
CA GLY A 23 1.28 -0.36 7.09
C GLY A 23 0.33 -1.35 7.80
N PHE A 24 0.42 -2.65 7.50
CA PHE A 24 -0.41 -3.67 8.15
C PHE A 24 0.06 -3.89 9.58
N LEU A 25 1.38 -4.01 9.79
CA LEU A 25 1.97 -4.13 11.12
C LEU A 25 1.82 -2.84 11.93
N GLY A 26 2.03 -1.68 11.31
CA GLY A 26 1.81 -0.37 11.94
C GLY A 26 0.33 -0.09 12.30
N SER A 27 -0.60 -0.94 11.83
CA SER A 27 -2.02 -0.89 12.20
C SER A 27 -2.35 -1.74 13.43
N ILE A 28 -1.37 -2.44 14.02
CA ILE A 28 -1.57 -3.21 15.25
C ILE A 28 -1.64 -2.24 16.44
N GLU A 29 -2.64 -2.45 17.29
CA GLU A 29 -2.82 -1.72 18.55
C GLU A 29 -2.15 -2.43 19.73
N LYS A 30 -2.04 -1.71 20.85
CA LYS A 30 -1.43 -2.25 22.09
C LYS A 30 -2.15 -3.49 22.63
N ASP A 31 -3.44 -3.63 22.35
CA ASP A 31 -4.25 -4.78 22.75
C ASP A 31 -4.16 -5.96 21.77
N GLY A 32 -3.39 -5.81 20.68
CA GLY A 32 -3.22 -6.82 19.64
C GLY A 32 -4.30 -6.80 18.55
N SER A 33 -5.30 -5.92 18.64
CA SER A 33 -6.23 -5.66 17.53
C SER A 33 -5.51 -5.01 16.34
N ASN A 34 -6.16 -4.98 15.17
CA ASN A 34 -5.59 -4.37 13.98
C ASN A 34 -6.62 -3.47 13.29
N VAL A 35 -6.32 -2.17 13.25
CA VAL A 35 -7.23 -1.14 12.75
C VAL A 35 -7.64 -1.40 11.29
N PHE A 36 -6.71 -1.85 10.44
CA PHE A 36 -7.03 -2.16 9.05
C PHE A 36 -7.94 -3.38 8.93
N VAL A 37 -7.72 -4.41 9.76
CA VAL A 37 -8.60 -5.59 9.81
C VAL A 37 -10.01 -5.21 10.22
N ASP A 38 -10.15 -4.41 11.27
CA ASP A 38 -11.46 -3.98 11.75
C ASP A 38 -12.14 -3.01 10.76
N TRP A 39 -11.37 -2.17 10.07
CA TRP A 39 -11.88 -1.31 9.00
C TRP A 39 -12.44 -2.11 7.83
N VAL A 40 -11.71 -3.14 7.35
CA VAL A 40 -12.17 -4.05 6.29
C VAL A 40 -13.45 -4.77 6.71
N ARG A 41 -13.49 -5.29 7.95
CA ARG A 41 -14.67 -6.00 8.47
C ARG A 41 -15.87 -5.06 8.60
N THR A 42 -15.69 -3.90 9.20
CA THR A 42 -16.78 -2.95 9.48
C THR A 42 -17.40 -2.44 8.18
N ASN A 43 -16.58 -2.13 7.18
CA ASN A 43 -17.03 -1.58 5.91
C ASN A 43 -17.31 -2.64 4.83
N GLN A 44 -17.26 -3.93 5.19
CA GLN A 44 -17.52 -5.06 4.27
C GLN A 44 -16.69 -4.98 2.98
N ILE A 45 -15.42 -4.61 3.10
CA ILE A 45 -14.55 -4.34 1.95
C ILE A 45 -14.12 -5.65 1.31
N LYS A 46 -14.49 -5.83 0.04
CA LYS A 46 -14.12 -6.99 -0.78
C LYS A 46 -12.87 -6.78 -1.62
N VAL A 47 -12.59 -5.53 -1.99
CA VAL A 47 -11.47 -5.17 -2.86
C VAL A 47 -10.72 -4.01 -2.22
N ALA A 48 -9.42 -4.17 -2.01
CA ALA A 48 -8.53 -3.12 -1.56
C ALA A 48 -7.67 -2.64 -2.74
N LEU A 49 -7.84 -1.40 -3.17
CA LEU A 49 -6.98 -0.74 -4.13
C LEU A 49 -5.85 0.00 -3.39
N VAL A 50 -4.60 -0.35 -3.68
CA VAL A 50 -3.40 0.14 -3.01
C VAL A 50 -2.59 1.02 -3.97
N LEU A 51 -2.21 2.19 -3.47
CA LEU A 51 -1.35 3.17 -4.15
C LEU A 51 -0.45 3.87 -3.12
N GLY A 52 0.65 4.50 -3.56
CA GLY A 52 1.53 5.27 -2.68
C GLY A 52 3.02 5.16 -2.98
N ILE A 53 3.84 5.47 -1.97
CA ILE A 53 5.29 5.53 -2.06
C ILE A 53 5.93 4.92 -0.78
N CYS A 54 6.97 4.09 -0.85
CA CYS A 54 7.65 3.58 -2.04
C CYS A 54 7.04 2.26 -2.53
N THR A 55 7.04 2.06 -3.85
CA THR A 55 6.42 0.89 -4.52
C THR A 55 6.99 -0.44 -4.02
N ASP A 56 8.31 -0.51 -3.92
CA ASP A 56 9.09 -1.70 -3.58
C ASP A 56 9.43 -1.82 -2.10
N ILE A 57 8.96 -0.88 -1.27
CA ILE A 57 9.20 -0.84 0.18
C ILE A 57 7.85 -0.83 0.90
N CYS A 58 7.31 0.35 1.23
CA CYS A 58 6.08 0.47 2.03
C CYS A 58 4.86 -0.17 1.37
N VAL A 59 4.69 0.03 0.05
CA VAL A 59 3.57 -0.53 -0.70
C VAL A 59 3.72 -2.05 -0.78
N LEU A 60 4.91 -2.55 -1.14
CA LEU A 60 5.18 -3.97 -1.27
C LEU A 60 5.00 -4.72 0.07
N ASP A 61 5.52 -4.18 1.16
CA ASP A 61 5.39 -4.77 2.50
C ASP A 61 3.92 -4.84 2.94
N PHE A 62 3.19 -3.73 2.82
CA PHE A 62 1.77 -3.71 3.13
C PHE A 62 0.98 -4.73 2.30
N VAL A 63 1.20 -4.77 0.99
CA VAL A 63 0.53 -5.72 0.09
C VAL A 63 0.86 -7.16 0.48
N GLY A 64 2.14 -7.46 0.76
CA GLY A 64 2.59 -8.78 1.19
C GLY A 64 1.93 -9.25 2.50
N SER A 65 1.87 -8.36 3.50
CA SER A 65 1.26 -8.66 4.80
C SER A 65 -0.26 -8.74 4.72
N ALA A 66 -0.92 -7.84 3.99
CA ALA A 66 -2.35 -7.90 3.76
C ALA A 66 -2.75 -9.20 3.04
N LEU A 67 -2.04 -9.60 1.98
CA LEU A 67 -2.29 -10.87 1.30
C LEU A 67 -2.08 -12.08 2.24
N SER A 68 -1.04 -12.05 3.06
CA SER A 68 -0.76 -13.11 4.05
C SER A 68 -1.88 -13.22 5.10
N ALA A 69 -2.32 -12.08 5.64
CA ALA A 69 -3.43 -12.00 6.60
C ALA A 69 -4.76 -12.45 5.98
N ARG A 70 -5.03 -12.06 4.72
CA ARG A 70 -6.19 -12.53 3.95
C ARG A 70 -6.17 -14.04 3.78
N ASN A 71 -5.02 -14.62 3.41
CA ASN A 71 -4.86 -16.07 3.25
C ASN A 71 -5.08 -16.83 4.58
N ARG A 72 -4.85 -16.16 5.71
CA ARG A 72 -5.16 -16.67 7.07
C ARG A 72 -6.57 -16.33 7.55
N ARG A 73 -7.44 -15.80 6.69
CA ARG A 73 -8.83 -15.40 6.97
C ARG A 73 -8.96 -14.32 8.04
N MET A 74 -7.92 -13.51 8.25
CA MET A 74 -7.98 -12.38 9.18
C MET A 74 -8.74 -11.19 8.57
N LEU A 75 -8.69 -11.03 7.24
CA LEU A 75 -9.28 -9.91 6.50
C LEU A 75 -10.63 -10.25 5.84
N VAL A 76 -11.49 -11.08 6.44
CA VAL A 76 -12.82 -11.37 5.85
C VAL A 76 -13.66 -10.07 5.84
N PRO A 77 -14.30 -9.66 4.72
CA PRO A 77 -14.57 -10.42 3.49
C PRO A 77 -13.65 -10.10 2.28
N LEU A 78 -12.45 -9.58 2.50
CA LEU A 78 -11.51 -9.18 1.44
C LEU A 78 -11.16 -10.35 0.50
N GLU A 79 -11.43 -10.15 -0.78
CA GLU A 79 -11.15 -11.09 -1.86
C GLU A 79 -9.86 -10.68 -2.58
N ASP A 80 -9.75 -9.41 -2.97
CA ASP A 80 -8.67 -8.91 -3.80
C ASP A 80 -7.87 -7.78 -3.14
N VAL A 81 -6.54 -7.86 -3.29
CA VAL A 81 -5.63 -6.73 -3.09
C VAL A 81 -5.08 -6.36 -4.47
N ILE A 82 -5.34 -5.12 -4.89
CA ILE A 82 -4.99 -4.60 -6.21
C ILE A 82 -3.97 -3.48 -6.01
N VAL A 83 -2.87 -3.50 -6.75
CA VAL A 83 -1.90 -2.41 -6.80
C VAL A 83 -2.16 -1.59 -8.08
N TYR A 84 -2.42 -0.30 -7.91
CA TYR A 84 -2.56 0.62 -9.03
C TYR A 84 -1.18 1.16 -9.43
N SER A 85 -0.60 0.61 -10.49
CA SER A 85 0.80 0.86 -10.83
C SER A 85 1.08 2.34 -11.12
N GLN A 86 0.16 3.04 -11.78
CA GLN A 86 0.33 4.45 -12.17
C GLN A 86 0.20 5.44 -11.00
N ALA A 87 -0.35 5.00 -9.86
CA ALA A 87 -0.42 5.79 -8.63
C ALA A 87 0.61 5.32 -7.58
N CYS A 88 1.54 4.45 -7.99
CA CYS A 88 2.68 4.04 -7.20
C CYS A 88 3.94 4.71 -7.71
N ALA A 89 4.82 5.10 -6.80
CA ALA A 89 6.14 5.62 -7.14
C ALA A 89 7.20 5.10 -6.15
N THR A 90 8.46 5.20 -6.52
CA THR A 90 9.60 5.01 -5.61
C THR A 90 10.63 6.13 -5.88
N TYR A 91 11.82 6.09 -5.29
CA TYR A 91 12.84 7.13 -5.46
C TYR A 91 14.02 6.67 -6.31
N ASP A 92 14.79 7.63 -6.81
CA ASP A 92 16.09 7.37 -7.43
C ASP A 92 17.21 7.75 -6.46
N LEU A 93 18.12 6.83 -6.20
CA LEU A 93 19.38 7.10 -5.50
C LEU A 93 20.55 6.63 -6.37
N PRO A 94 21.12 7.50 -7.21
CA PRO A 94 22.24 7.16 -8.08
C PRO A 94 23.44 6.62 -7.30
N VAL A 95 24.23 5.76 -7.95
CA VAL A 95 25.42 5.13 -7.33
C VAL A 95 26.37 6.15 -6.73
N TYR A 96 26.67 7.24 -7.45
CA TYR A 96 27.61 8.25 -6.98
C TYR A 96 27.08 9.00 -5.74
N VAL A 97 25.76 9.14 -5.57
CA VAL A 97 25.16 9.74 -4.37
C VAL A 97 25.18 8.74 -3.22
N ALA A 98 24.79 7.49 -3.48
CA ALA A 98 24.83 6.42 -2.47
C ALA A 98 26.24 6.25 -1.88
N GLN A 99 27.29 6.36 -2.70
CA GLN A 99 28.68 6.29 -2.25
C GLN A 99 29.09 7.40 -1.27
N THR A 100 28.36 8.53 -1.23
CA THR A 100 28.63 9.64 -0.30
C THR A 100 27.89 9.52 1.03
N ILE A 101 26.98 8.54 1.17
CA ILE A 101 26.13 8.37 2.35
C ILE A 101 26.47 7.02 2.97
N GLU A 102 26.98 7.03 4.20
CA GLU A 102 27.35 5.80 4.91
C GLU A 102 26.13 4.87 5.05
N GLY A 103 26.28 3.61 4.61
CA GLY A 103 25.24 2.60 4.66
C GLY A 103 24.15 2.71 3.59
N ALA A 104 24.19 3.71 2.69
CA ALA A 104 23.23 3.81 1.61
C ALA A 104 23.49 2.79 0.50
N ILE A 105 22.40 2.33 -0.13
CA ILE A 105 22.44 1.42 -1.27
C ILE A 105 21.85 2.15 -2.47
N ALA A 106 22.54 2.09 -3.61
CA ALA A 106 22.03 2.67 -4.85
C ALA A 106 20.66 2.08 -5.19
N HIS A 107 19.74 2.94 -5.62
CA HIS A 107 18.34 2.59 -5.78
C HIS A 107 17.81 3.16 -7.09
N PRO A 108 17.92 2.43 -8.21
CA PRO A 108 17.46 2.91 -9.52
C PRO A 108 15.92 2.91 -9.59
N GLN A 109 15.30 4.09 -9.67
CA GLN A 109 13.85 4.26 -9.51
C GLN A 109 13.01 3.34 -10.41
N GLU A 110 13.23 3.39 -11.72
CA GLU A 110 12.44 2.65 -12.71
C GLU A 110 12.56 1.13 -12.51
N LEU A 111 13.78 0.65 -12.29
CA LEU A 111 14.03 -0.78 -12.09
C LEU A 111 13.38 -1.25 -10.79
N MET A 112 13.54 -0.51 -9.70
CA MET A 112 13.00 -0.89 -8.40
C MET A 112 11.47 -0.80 -8.37
N HIS A 113 10.88 0.21 -9.01
CA HIS A 113 9.43 0.29 -9.21
C HIS A 113 8.90 -0.97 -9.93
N HIS A 114 9.54 -1.36 -11.04
CA HIS A 114 9.16 -2.55 -11.79
C HIS A 114 9.30 -3.83 -10.97
N ILE A 115 10.41 -4.01 -10.25
CA ILE A 115 10.64 -5.16 -9.38
C ILE A 115 9.59 -5.23 -8.27
N GLY A 116 9.27 -4.11 -7.62
CA GLY A 116 8.24 -4.03 -6.59
C GLY A 116 6.88 -4.52 -7.10
N LEU A 117 6.45 -4.04 -8.27
CA LEU A 117 5.22 -4.49 -8.91
C LEU A 117 5.26 -5.97 -9.30
N TYR A 118 6.39 -6.45 -9.84
CA TYR A 118 6.58 -7.85 -10.20
C TYR A 118 6.45 -8.78 -8.97
N ILE A 119 7.09 -8.43 -7.86
CA ILE A 119 7.01 -9.21 -6.62
C ILE A 119 5.59 -9.15 -6.03
N ALA A 120 4.94 -7.98 -6.03
CA ALA A 120 3.56 -7.84 -5.55
C ALA A 120 2.62 -8.78 -6.34
N LYS A 121 2.73 -8.81 -7.67
CA LYS A 121 2.00 -9.75 -8.53
C LYS A 121 2.32 -11.21 -8.18
N GLY A 122 3.61 -11.53 -8.00
CA GLY A 122 4.06 -12.88 -7.62
C GLY A 122 3.52 -13.35 -6.26
N ARG A 123 3.22 -12.44 -5.33
CA ARG A 123 2.59 -12.75 -4.04
C ARG A 123 1.07 -12.91 -4.12
N GLY A 124 0.45 -12.63 -5.27
CA GLY A 124 -0.97 -12.78 -5.51
C GLY A 124 -1.77 -11.48 -5.50
N ALA A 125 -1.12 -10.31 -5.56
CA ALA A 125 -1.82 -9.06 -5.87
C ALA A 125 -2.21 -9.02 -7.35
N LYS A 126 -3.34 -8.36 -7.66
CA LYS A 126 -3.59 -7.91 -9.03
C LYS A 126 -2.83 -6.61 -9.25
N VAL A 127 -2.14 -6.45 -10.37
CA VAL A 127 -1.48 -5.19 -10.72
C VAL A 127 -2.18 -4.63 -11.95
N VAL A 128 -2.68 -3.40 -11.84
CA VAL A 128 -3.45 -2.74 -12.90
C VAL A 128 -2.82 -1.41 -13.26
N SER A 129 -2.90 -1.04 -14.55
CA SER A 129 -2.42 0.23 -15.07
C SER A 129 -3.51 1.28 -15.20
N GLU A 130 -4.78 0.92 -15.00
CA GLU A 130 -5.93 1.79 -15.16
C GLU A 130 -7.02 1.43 -14.15
N VAL A 131 -7.70 2.46 -13.64
CA VAL A 131 -8.87 2.33 -12.75
C VAL A 131 -9.94 3.25 -13.29
N ILE A 132 -11.10 2.68 -13.62
CA ILE A 132 -12.24 3.40 -14.18
C ILE A 132 -13.32 3.46 -13.08
N CYS A 133 -13.71 4.68 -12.71
CA CYS A 133 -14.79 4.93 -11.77
C CYS A 133 -16.02 5.42 -12.53
N ASP A 134 -17.10 4.65 -12.50
CA ASP A 134 -18.38 5.12 -13.02
C ASP A 134 -18.96 6.17 -12.08
N THR A 135 -19.09 7.40 -12.57
CA THR A 135 -19.64 8.53 -11.81
C THR A 135 -21.17 8.52 -11.67
N GLN A 136 -21.86 7.45 -12.10
CA GLN A 136 -23.33 7.36 -12.14
C GLN A 136 -24.00 6.85 -10.85
N LEU A 137 -23.26 6.63 -9.75
CA LEU A 137 -23.83 6.12 -8.48
C LEU A 137 -23.59 7.06 -7.30
N MET A 138 -23.75 8.37 -7.50
CA MET A 138 -24.01 9.30 -6.41
C MET A 138 -25.48 9.74 -6.49
N PRO A 139 -26.35 9.34 -5.54
CA PRO A 139 -27.67 9.97 -5.39
C PRO A 139 -27.54 11.44 -4.94
#